data_AF-A0A0Q6Z9L2-F1
#
_entry.id   AF-A0A0Q6Z9L2-F1
#
_cell.length_a   1.000
_cell.length_b   1.000
_cell.length_c   1.000
_cell.angle_alpha   90.00
_cell.angle_beta   90.00
_cell.angle_gamma   90.00
#
_symmetry.space_group_name_H-M   'P 1'
#
loop_
_entity.id
_entity.type
_entity.pdbx_description
1 polymer ?
#
loop_
_entity_poly.entity_id
_entity_poly.type
_entity_poly.pdbx_seq_one_letter_code
_entity_poly.pdbx_strand_id
1 'polypeptide(L)'
;MIPKPTAEYNRYPFDTSYTFTVDSGIGRYMSSPLDEVYEHEPGDQVAMGSLPPEEFEVRDHLLLACALRSRVSGFEFWWSQFLKPTEAYRKSAAAFERLGALAARSPEHRAAFVRLSRCSAVGKVIQLELTRMVNRADRSKTVVAA
;
A
#
# COMPACT_ATOMS: atom_id res chain seq x y z
N MET A 1 -12.77 -9.62 2.39
CA MET A 1 -12.10 -8.64 3.26
C MET A 1 -12.55 -7.27 2.81
N ILE A 2 -13.01 -6.41 3.71
CA ILE A 2 -13.39 -5.02 3.43
C ILE A 2 -12.36 -4.18 4.20
N PRO A 3 -11.62 -3.26 3.55
CA PRO A 3 -10.69 -2.37 4.24
C PRO A 3 -11.41 -1.65 5.37
N LYS A 4 -10.78 -1.59 6.55
CA LYS A 4 -11.38 -0.90 7.69
C LYS A 4 -11.49 0.60 7.41
N PRO A 5 -12.45 1.31 8.02
CA PRO A 5 -12.50 2.76 7.97
C PRO A 5 -11.21 3.37 8.53
N THR A 6 -10.74 4.49 7.96
CA THR A 6 -9.53 5.21 8.45
C THR A 6 -9.56 5.43 9.98
N ALA A 7 -10.73 5.72 10.54
CA ALA A 7 -10.90 5.97 11.97
C ALA A 7 -10.52 4.79 12.86
N GLU A 8 -10.53 3.55 12.36
CA GLU A 8 -10.09 2.39 13.13
C GLU A 8 -8.57 2.33 13.27
N TYR A 9 -7.81 2.70 12.23
CA TYR A 9 -6.34 2.73 12.31
C TYR A 9 -5.86 3.84 13.24
N ASN A 10 -6.57 4.99 13.24
CA ASN A 10 -6.23 6.13 14.11
C ASN A 10 -6.39 5.85 15.60
N ARG A 11 -7.01 4.73 16.01
CA ARG A 11 -7.05 4.29 17.42
C ARG A 11 -5.69 3.83 17.92
N TYR A 12 -4.80 3.48 17.00
CA TYR A 12 -3.45 2.98 17.29
C TYR A 12 -2.45 3.91 16.57
N PRO A 13 -2.18 5.10 17.14
CA PRO A 13 -1.20 6.01 16.56
C PRO A 13 0.17 5.34 16.48
N PHE A 14 1.00 5.82 15.55
CA PHE A 14 2.36 5.32 15.40
C PHE A 14 3.16 5.55 16.68
N ASP A 15 3.58 4.46 17.31
CA ASP A 15 4.45 4.49 18.47
C ASP A 15 5.90 4.50 18.00
N THR A 16 6.50 5.69 17.96
CA THR A 16 7.92 5.85 17.62
C THR A 16 8.84 5.14 18.61
N SER A 17 8.39 4.84 19.83
CA SER A 17 9.20 4.12 20.81
C SER A 17 9.11 2.60 20.67
N TYR A 18 8.26 2.10 19.78
CA TYR A 18 8.12 0.67 19.55
C TYR A 18 9.42 0.06 19.01
N THR A 19 9.86 -1.00 19.67
CA THR A 19 11.04 -1.78 19.28
C THR A 19 10.75 -3.27 19.43
N PHE A 20 11.47 -4.10 18.69
CA PHE A 20 11.37 -5.55 18.75
C PHE A 20 12.75 -6.20 18.69
N THR A 21 12.86 -7.44 19.16
CA THR A 21 14.12 -8.18 19.11
C THR A 21 14.38 -8.71 17.71
N VAL A 22 15.60 -8.52 17.22
CA VAL A 22 16.16 -9.11 16.00
C VAL A 22 17.47 -9.82 16.35
N ASP A 23 17.98 -10.67 15.47
CA ASP A 23 19.19 -11.47 15.73
C ASP A 23 20.41 -10.61 16.12
N SER A 24 20.46 -9.36 15.66
CA SER A 24 21.51 -8.37 15.94
C SER A 24 21.25 -7.46 17.14
N GLY A 25 20.13 -7.63 17.88
CA GLY A 25 19.78 -6.84 19.06
C GLY A 25 18.36 -6.27 19.01
N ILE A 26 18.21 -4.97 19.26
CA ILE A 26 16.92 -4.28 19.25
C ILE A 26 16.74 -3.60 17.89
N GLY A 27 15.69 -3.97 17.18
CA GLY A 27 15.28 -3.42 15.90
C GLY A 27 14.03 -2.54 15.99
N ARG A 28 13.81 -1.75 14.94
CA ARG A 28 12.60 -0.97 14.70
C ARG A 28 12.29 -0.97 13.21
N TYR A 29 11.04 -0.70 12.84
CA TYR A 29 10.64 -0.67 11.43
C TYR A 29 11.04 0.64 10.75
N MET A 30 10.83 1.76 11.42
CA MET A 30 11.19 3.10 10.97
C MET A 30 11.25 4.06 12.16
N SER A 31 11.90 5.21 11.97
CA SER A 31 12.02 6.25 12.99
C SER A 31 10.91 7.30 12.85
N SER A 32 10.42 7.53 11.64
CA SER A 32 9.40 8.51 11.29
C SER A 32 8.36 7.91 10.33
N PRO A 33 7.07 8.30 10.41
CA PRO A 33 6.05 7.86 9.46
C PRO A 33 6.34 8.33 8.02
N LEU A 34 7.20 9.34 7.87
CA LEU A 34 7.63 9.90 6.58
C LEU A 34 8.85 9.19 5.98
N ASP A 35 9.49 8.26 6.70
CA ASP A 35 10.67 7.56 6.20
C ASP A 35 10.31 6.72 4.98
N GLU A 36 11.04 6.86 3.87
CA GLU A 36 10.74 6.12 2.63
C GLU A 36 11.36 4.72 2.56
N VAL A 37 12.07 4.31 3.61
CA VAL A 37 12.78 3.03 3.70
C VAL A 37 12.57 2.46 5.09
N TYR A 38 12.40 1.13 5.18
CA TYR A 38 12.40 0.46 6.47
C TYR A 38 13.82 0.29 7.00
N GLU A 39 14.00 0.49 8.30
CA GLU A 39 15.21 0.05 8.99
C GLU A 39 15.25 -1.48 9.06
N HIS A 40 14.11 -2.10 9.37
CA HIS A 40 13.88 -3.54 9.32
C HIS A 40 12.55 -3.79 8.64
N GLU A 41 12.48 -4.74 7.72
CA GLU A 41 11.23 -4.97 7.00
C GLU A 41 10.18 -5.64 7.90
N PRO A 42 8.96 -5.09 7.96
CA PRO A 42 7.84 -5.76 8.62
C PRO A 42 7.43 -7.05 7.89
N GLY A 43 7.23 -8.12 8.65
CA GLY A 43 6.66 -9.38 8.16
C GLY A 43 5.13 -9.32 7.99
N ASP A 44 4.52 -10.51 7.93
CA ASP A 44 3.06 -10.67 7.74
C ASP A 44 2.26 -10.24 8.98
N GLN A 45 2.84 -10.39 10.17
CA GLN A 45 2.22 -10.04 11.44
C GLN A 45 3.00 -8.90 12.07
N VAL A 46 2.31 -7.79 12.30
CA VAL A 46 2.85 -6.57 12.89
C VAL A 46 1.92 -6.13 14.02
N ALA A 47 2.51 -5.65 15.12
CA ALA A 47 1.73 -5.15 16.24
C ALA A 47 0.99 -3.86 15.88
N MET A 48 -0.23 -3.67 16.40
CA MET A 48 -0.94 -2.39 16.22
C MET A 48 -0.11 -1.24 16.81
N GLY A 49 -0.06 -0.10 16.12
CA GLY A 49 0.76 1.05 16.50
C GLY A 49 2.25 0.94 16.15
N SER A 50 2.75 -0.25 15.77
CA SER A 50 4.16 -0.41 15.33
C SER A 50 4.45 0.15 13.94
N LEU A 51 3.42 0.40 13.15
CA LEU A 51 3.49 1.07 11.85
C LEU A 51 2.53 2.26 11.83
N PRO A 52 2.76 3.25 10.94
CA PRO A 52 1.83 4.35 10.76
C PRO A 52 0.43 3.87 10.36
N PRO A 53 -0.64 4.52 10.85
CA PRO A 53 -2.01 4.15 10.50
C PRO A 53 -2.27 4.22 8.99
N GLU A 54 -1.62 5.14 8.29
CA GLU A 54 -1.65 5.24 6.84
C GLU A 54 -1.07 4.00 6.16
N GLU A 55 -0.02 3.40 6.72
CA GLU A 55 0.55 2.17 6.16
C GLU A 55 -0.39 0.98 6.34
N PHE A 56 -1.04 0.86 7.50
CA PHE A 56 -2.08 -0.14 7.70
C PHE A 56 -3.23 0.03 6.69
N GLU A 57 -3.68 1.27 6.46
CA GLU A 57 -4.72 1.56 5.48
C GLU A 57 -4.29 1.16 4.06
N VAL A 58 -3.05 1.45 3.67
CA VAL A 58 -2.50 1.06 2.36
C VAL A 58 -2.39 -0.46 2.23
N ARG A 59 -1.90 -1.16 3.27
CA ARG A 59 -1.78 -2.63 3.29
C ARG A 59 -3.15 -3.30 3.12
N ASP A 60 -4.17 -2.85 3.84
CA ASP A 60 -5.52 -3.42 3.75
C ASP A 60 -6.14 -3.23 2.35
N HIS A 61 -5.98 -2.04 1.75
CA HIS A 61 -6.42 -1.77 0.39
C HIS A 61 -5.64 -2.59 -0.64
N LEU A 62 -4.34 -2.76 -0.43
CA LEU A 62 -3.49 -3.55 -1.30
C LEU A 62 -3.88 -5.03 -1.26
N LEU A 63 -4.11 -5.58 -0.06
CA LEU A 63 -4.59 -6.96 0.12
C LEU A 63 -5.94 -7.17 -0.58
N LEU A 64 -6.88 -6.22 -0.44
CA LEU A 64 -8.15 -6.28 -1.17
C LEU A 64 -7.92 -6.26 -2.70
N ALA A 65 -7.10 -5.33 -3.20
CA ALA A 65 -6.87 -5.18 -4.63
C ALA A 65 -6.24 -6.45 -5.23
N CYS A 66 -5.24 -7.02 -4.55
CA CYS A 66 -4.61 -8.29 -4.92
C CYS A 66 -5.60 -9.46 -4.87
N ALA A 67 -6.44 -9.55 -3.84
CA ALA A 67 -7.45 -10.60 -3.71
C ALA A 67 -8.55 -10.51 -4.78
N LEU A 68 -8.91 -9.31 -5.23
CA LEU A 68 -9.83 -9.13 -6.36
C LEU A 68 -9.14 -9.44 -7.68
N ARG A 69 -7.85 -9.10 -7.83
CA ARG A 69 -7.07 -9.37 -9.03
C ARG A 69 -6.87 -10.86 -9.28
N SER A 70 -6.66 -11.65 -8.23
CA SER A 70 -6.51 -13.11 -8.33
C SER A 70 -7.79 -13.82 -8.78
N ARG A 71 -8.95 -13.17 -8.65
CA ARG A 71 -10.25 -13.65 -9.14
C ARG A 71 -10.49 -13.33 -10.62
N VAL A 72 -9.62 -12.54 -11.25
CA VAL A 72 -9.71 -12.24 -12.68
C VAL A 72 -8.86 -13.26 -13.43
N SER A 73 -9.50 -14.18 -14.14
CA SER A 73 -8.80 -15.16 -14.97
C SER A 73 -8.00 -14.49 -16.09
N GLY A 74 -7.00 -15.18 -16.62
CA GLY A 74 -6.22 -14.68 -17.77
C GLY A 74 -7.11 -14.38 -18.98
N PHE A 75 -8.11 -15.22 -19.25
CA PHE A 75 -9.07 -15.01 -20.32
C PHE A 75 -9.91 -13.75 -20.09
N GLU A 76 -10.47 -13.57 -18.89
CA GLU A 76 -11.25 -12.36 -18.56
C GLU A 76 -10.41 -11.09 -18.62
N PHE A 77 -9.13 -11.17 -18.24
CA PHE A 77 -8.21 -10.06 -18.35
C PHE A 77 -8.03 -9.64 -19.81
N TRP A 78 -7.67 -10.58 -20.69
CA TRP A 78 -7.51 -10.32 -22.13
C TRP A 78 -8.83 -9.86 -22.76
N TRP A 79 -9.94 -10.54 -22.49
CA TRP A 79 -11.26 -10.14 -22.98
C TRP A 79 -11.64 -8.71 -22.56
N SER A 80 -11.27 -8.31 -21.34
CA SER A 80 -11.51 -6.97 -20.83
C SER A 80 -10.66 -5.89 -21.48
N GLN A 81 -9.49 -6.24 -22.04
CA GLN A 81 -8.64 -5.29 -22.78
C GLN A 81 -9.15 -5.06 -24.21
N PHE A 82 -9.67 -6.09 -24.89
CA PHE A 82 -9.97 -6.04 -26.33
C PHE A 82 -11.45 -5.90 -26.68
N LEU A 83 -12.36 -6.21 -25.76
CA LEU A 83 -13.80 -6.23 -26.05
C LEU A 83 -14.61 -5.41 -25.05
N LYS A 84 -14.97 -6.01 -23.91
CA LYS A 84 -15.78 -5.36 -22.89
C LYS A 84 -15.28 -5.78 -21.50
N PRO A 85 -15.10 -4.84 -20.57
CA PRO A 85 -14.62 -5.17 -19.23
C PRO A 85 -15.61 -6.07 -18.50
N THR A 86 -15.15 -7.24 -18.04
CA THR A 86 -15.93 -8.14 -17.19
C THR A 86 -16.17 -7.51 -15.82
N GLU A 87 -17.19 -7.97 -15.10
CA GLU A 87 -17.49 -7.45 -13.76
C GLU A 87 -16.32 -7.68 -12.79
N ALA A 88 -15.68 -8.85 -12.84
CA ALA A 88 -14.51 -9.17 -12.03
C ALA A 88 -13.35 -8.19 -12.31
N TYR A 89 -13.07 -7.91 -13.59
CA TYR A 89 -12.05 -6.94 -13.97
C TYR A 89 -12.39 -5.53 -13.47
N ARG A 90 -13.64 -5.07 -13.62
CA ARG A 90 -14.06 -3.74 -13.12
C ARG A 90 -13.90 -3.60 -11.62
N LYS A 91 -14.27 -4.63 -10.84
CA LYS A 91 -14.10 -4.63 -9.38
C LYS A 91 -12.62 -4.55 -9.00
N SER A 92 -11.76 -5.31 -9.68
CA SER A 92 -10.31 -5.24 -9.47
C SER A 92 -9.74 -3.87 -9.84
N ALA A 93 -10.13 -3.30 -10.98
CA ALA A 93 -9.69 -1.99 -11.44
C ALA A 93 -10.10 -0.88 -10.45
N ALA A 94 -11.36 -0.88 -10.00
CA ALA A 94 -11.86 0.06 -9.01
C ALA A 94 -11.12 -0.06 -7.67
N ALA A 95 -10.73 -1.26 -7.26
CA ALA A 95 -9.93 -1.45 -6.05
C ALA A 95 -8.52 -0.86 -6.18
N PHE A 96 -7.86 -1.05 -7.33
CA PHE A 96 -6.56 -0.43 -7.60
C PHE A 96 -6.63 1.09 -7.76
N GLU A 97 -7.73 1.63 -8.29
CA GLU A 97 -7.98 3.06 -8.36
C GLU A 97 -8.11 3.67 -6.95
N ARG A 98 -8.90 3.04 -6.07
CA ARG A 98 -9.03 3.44 -4.66
C ARG A 98 -7.71 3.36 -3.90
N LEU A 99 -6.94 2.28 -4.13
CA LEU A 99 -5.59 2.16 -3.59
C LEU A 99 -4.72 3.34 -4.07
N GLY A 100 -4.67 3.59 -5.37
CA GLY A 100 -3.86 4.68 -5.94
C GLY A 100 -4.25 6.07 -5.42
N ALA A 101 -5.53 6.31 -5.12
CA ALA A 101 -5.98 7.57 -4.53
C ALA A 101 -5.38 7.83 -3.14
N LEU A 102 -5.06 6.78 -2.37
CA LEU A 102 -4.40 6.91 -1.07
C LEU A 102 -3.00 7.54 -1.20
N ALA A 103 -2.24 7.21 -2.25
CA ALA A 103 -0.90 7.77 -2.46
C ALA A 103 -0.90 9.31 -2.58
N ALA A 104 -2.01 9.90 -3.02
CA ALA A 104 -2.17 11.35 -3.12
C ALA A 104 -2.72 12.00 -1.84
N ARG A 105 -3.28 11.21 -0.91
CA ARG A 105 -4.06 11.70 0.25
C ARG A 105 -3.23 12.43 1.29
N SER A 106 -2.07 11.88 1.66
CA SER A 106 -1.14 12.53 2.60
C SER A 106 0.32 12.14 2.31
N PRO A 107 1.31 12.91 2.82
CA PRO A 107 2.72 12.55 2.72
C PRO A 107 3.05 11.18 3.34
N GLU A 108 2.41 10.82 4.44
CA GLU A 108 2.61 9.55 5.16
C GLU A 108 2.08 8.37 4.34
N HIS A 109 0.93 8.52 3.68
CA HIS A 109 0.46 7.53 2.71
C HIS A 109 1.48 7.37 1.58
N ARG A 110 1.95 8.47 0.99
CA ARG A 110 2.98 8.41 -0.06
C ARG A 110 4.23 7.66 0.42
N ALA A 111 4.74 7.98 1.61
CA ALA A 111 5.90 7.31 2.20
C ALA A 111 5.64 5.81 2.39
N ALA A 112 4.44 5.42 2.84
CA ALA A 112 4.04 4.02 2.95
C ALA A 112 4.06 3.29 1.59
N PHE A 113 3.58 3.92 0.52
CA PHE A 113 3.68 3.35 -0.83
C PHE A 113 5.12 3.14 -1.27
N VAL A 114 6.01 4.11 -1.01
CA VAL A 114 7.43 4.02 -1.37
C VAL A 114 8.14 2.93 -0.57
N ARG A 115 7.85 2.80 0.73
CA ARG A 115 8.37 1.72 1.55
C ARG A 115 7.92 0.35 1.02
N LEU A 116 6.62 0.17 0.79
CA LEU A 116 6.07 -1.08 0.28
C LEU A 116 6.55 -1.43 -1.14
N SER A 117 6.83 -0.43 -1.99
CA SER A 117 7.37 -0.70 -3.33
C SER A 117 8.83 -1.18 -3.32
N ARG A 118 9.54 -0.98 -2.22
CA ARG A 118 10.92 -1.46 -2.02
C ARG A 118 11.00 -2.72 -1.14
N CYS A 119 9.91 -3.08 -0.46
CA CYS A 119 9.86 -4.20 0.47
C CYS A 119 10.01 -5.55 -0.22
N SER A 120 10.96 -6.36 0.23
CA SER A 120 11.26 -7.66 -0.36
C SER A 120 10.11 -8.67 -0.25
N ALA A 121 9.28 -8.56 0.79
CA ALA A 121 8.09 -9.39 0.98
C ALA A 121 6.99 -9.10 -0.07
N VAL A 122 7.03 -7.94 -0.72
CA VAL A 122 6.08 -7.56 -1.76
C VAL A 122 6.57 -8.06 -3.12
N GLY A 123 5.75 -8.84 -3.83
CA GLY A 123 6.12 -9.36 -5.15
C GLY A 123 6.44 -8.27 -6.17
N LYS A 124 7.43 -8.50 -7.05
CA LYS A 124 7.95 -7.51 -8.02
C LYS A 124 6.89 -6.81 -8.87
N VAL A 125 5.84 -7.53 -9.27
CA VAL A 125 4.74 -6.95 -10.06
C VAL A 125 4.00 -5.88 -9.24
N ILE A 126 3.72 -6.17 -7.97
CA ILE A 126 3.07 -5.23 -7.07
C ILE A 126 3.98 -4.06 -6.74
N GLN A 127 5.28 -4.30 -6.50
CA GLN A 127 6.27 -3.23 -6.32
C GLN A 127 6.26 -2.23 -7.48
N LEU A 128 6.20 -2.72 -8.72
CA LEU A 128 6.13 -1.87 -9.91
C LEU A 128 4.81 -1.07 -9.97
N GLU A 129 3.67 -1.70 -9.66
CA GLU A 129 2.38 -1.02 -9.61
C GLU A 129 2.34 0.08 -8.54
N LEU A 130 2.84 -0.19 -7.33
CA LEU A 130 2.94 0.80 -6.26
C LEU A 130 3.82 1.99 -6.69
N THR A 131 4.98 1.70 -7.31
CA THR A 131 5.88 2.73 -7.86
C THR A 131 5.16 3.60 -8.91
N ARG A 132 4.38 2.98 -9.81
CA ARG A 132 3.58 3.70 -10.81
C ARG A 132 2.53 4.60 -10.17
N MET A 133 1.88 4.15 -9.09
CA MET A 133 0.89 4.95 -8.35
C MET A 133 1.53 6.19 -7.71
N VAL A 134 2.68 6.04 -7.06
CA VAL A 134 3.44 7.17 -6.49
C VAL A 134 3.81 8.17 -7.58
N ASN A 135 4.41 7.69 -8.68
CA ASN A 135 4.81 8.57 -9.80
C ASN A 135 3.63 9.33 -10.40
N ARG A 136 2.44 8.72 -10.48
CA ARG A 136 1.22 9.37 -10.96
C ARG A 136 0.74 10.44 -9.98
N ALA A 137 0.74 10.13 -8.68
CA ALA A 137 0.34 11.06 -7.63
C ALA A 137 1.27 12.28 -7.60
N ASP A 138 2.59 12.06 -7.69
CA ASP A 138 3.59 13.13 -7.67
C ASP A 138 3.46 14.06 -8.88
N ARG A 139 3.29 13.50 -10.09
CA ARG A 139 3.04 14.31 -11.30
C ARG A 139 1.77 15.16 -11.19
N SER A 140 0.72 14.61 -10.59
CA SER A 140 -0.55 15.32 -10.43
C SER A 140 -0.41 16.52 -9.49
N LYS A 141 0.47 16.44 -8.49
CA LYS A 141 0.77 17.57 -7.58
C LYS A 141 1.58 18.67 -8.27
N THR A 142 2.52 18.30 -9.14
CA THR A 142 3.33 19.28 -9.89
C THR A 142 2.51 20.13 -10.85
N VAL A 143 1.48 19.55 -11.49
CA VAL A 143 0.62 20.27 -12.45
C VAL A 143 -0.31 21.28 -11.76
N VAL A 144 -0.71 21.03 -10.52
CA VAL A 144 -1.60 21.95 -9.76
C VAL A 144 -0.83 23.12 -9.14
N ALA A 145 0.48 23.02 -9.02
CA ALA A 145 1.35 24.05 -8.43
C ALA A 145 1.98 25.00 -9.48
N ALA A 146 1.69 24.80 -10.76
CA ALA A 146 2.18 25.61 -11.90
C ALA A 146 1.07 26.51 -12.45
#